data_AF-M1RRB3-F1
#
_entry.id   AF-M1RRB3-F1
#
_cell.length_a   1.000
_cell.length_b   1.000
_cell.length_c   1.000
_cell.angle_alpha   90.00
_cell.angle_beta   90.00
_cell.angle_gamma   90.00
#
_symmetry.space_group_name_H-M   'P 1'
#
loop_
_entity.id
_entity.type
_entity.pdbx_description
1 polymer ?
#
loop_
_entity_poly.entity_id
_entity_poly.type
_entity_poly.pdbx_seq_one_letter_code
_entity_poly.pdbx_strand_id
1 'polypeptide(L)'
;MENKITSIPDLFANNSLEKPKKQENSQGETFFDVLSNFLNYANDVQQTAEATKKAILEGADIPLHDAVVQFDKAGVVLNLLVQVRNKLLDGYQTLINTQI
;
A
#
# COMPACT_ATOMS: atom_id res chain seq x y z
N MET A 1 -30.82 -33.55 43.32
CA MET A 1 -29.39 -33.18 43.26
C MET A 1 -28.66 -34.34 42.62
N GLU A 2 -28.45 -34.33 41.32
CA GLU A 2 -27.65 -35.35 40.65
C GLU A 2 -26.59 -34.64 39.82
N ASN A 3 -25.38 -34.58 40.36
CA ASN A 3 -24.21 -34.05 39.68
C ASN A 3 -23.49 -35.24 39.05
N LYS A 4 -23.78 -35.49 37.77
CA LYS A 4 -23.12 -36.53 36.98
C LYS A 4 -21.78 -35.97 36.53
N ILE A 5 -20.70 -36.31 37.25
CA ILE A 5 -19.34 -35.94 36.88
C ILE A 5 -19.08 -36.57 35.50
N THR A 6 -19.01 -35.71 34.48
CA THR A 6 -18.62 -36.03 33.12
C THR A 6 -17.21 -36.63 33.16
N SER A 7 -17.07 -37.84 32.63
CA SER A 7 -15.76 -38.48 32.52
C SER A 7 -14.94 -37.75 31.46
N ILE A 8 -13.65 -37.61 31.74
CA ILE A 8 -12.63 -36.97 30.91
C ILE A 8 -12.51 -37.49 29.45
N PRO A 9 -12.99 -38.69 29.03
CA PRO A 9 -12.94 -39.12 27.63
C PRO A 9 -13.75 -38.25 26.65
N ASP A 10 -14.83 -37.61 27.10
CA ASP A 10 -15.73 -36.85 26.21
C ASP A 10 -15.13 -35.50 25.76
N LEU A 11 -14.04 -35.07 26.38
CA LEU A 11 -13.33 -33.83 26.03
C LEU A 11 -12.42 -33.99 24.79
N PHE A 12 -12.13 -35.22 24.36
CA PHE A 12 -11.21 -35.49 23.26
C PHE A 12 -11.91 -35.91 21.97
N ALA A 13 -13.22 -36.22 22.00
CA ALA A 13 -13.99 -36.62 20.82
C ALA A 13 -14.29 -35.44 19.86
N ASN A 14 -14.12 -34.19 20.31
CA ASN A 14 -14.51 -33.00 19.56
C ASN A 14 -13.35 -32.24 18.90
N ASN A 15 -12.15 -32.82 18.86
CA ASN A 15 -11.07 -32.35 18.00
C ASN A 15 -11.06 -33.16 16.70
N SER A 16 -12.19 -33.13 15.99
CA SER A 16 -12.14 -33.37 14.55
C SER A 16 -11.25 -32.28 13.98
N LEU A 17 -10.09 -32.68 13.47
CA LEU A 17 -9.16 -31.85 12.71
C LEU A 17 -9.98 -31.02 11.72
N GLU A 18 -10.27 -29.77 12.07
CA GLU A 18 -10.75 -28.77 11.12
C GLU A 18 -9.68 -28.76 10.04
N LYS A 19 -10.03 -29.33 8.89
CA LYS A 19 -9.29 -29.13 7.64
C LYS A 19 -8.97 -27.65 7.60
N PRO A 20 -7.70 -27.25 7.36
CA PRO A 20 -7.34 -25.84 7.35
C PRO A 20 -8.37 -25.13 6.49
N LYS A 21 -9.15 -24.24 7.11
CA LYS A 21 -10.05 -23.36 6.38
C LYS A 21 -9.17 -22.78 5.30
N LYS A 22 -9.45 -23.20 4.06
CA LYS A 22 -8.88 -22.59 2.88
C LYS A 22 -9.21 -21.13 3.07
N GLN A 23 -8.20 -20.34 3.46
CA GLN A 23 -8.35 -18.90 3.50
C GLN A 23 -8.91 -18.60 2.12
N GLU A 24 -10.17 -18.14 2.09
CA GLU A 24 -10.65 -17.49 0.90
C GLU A 24 -9.55 -16.52 0.52
N ASN A 25 -9.12 -16.57 -0.74
CA ASN A 25 -8.38 -15.49 -1.33
C ASN A 25 -9.25 -14.24 -1.15
N SER A 26 -9.16 -13.59 0.01
CA SER A 26 -9.26 -12.15 0.08
C SER A 26 -8.18 -11.73 -0.90
N GLN A 27 -8.63 -11.40 -2.09
CA GLN A 27 -7.82 -10.91 -3.19
C GLN A 27 -7.27 -9.57 -2.69
N GLY A 28 -6.23 -9.65 -1.87
CA GLY A 28 -5.56 -8.50 -1.30
C GLY A 28 -5.02 -7.66 -2.44
N GLU A 29 -4.93 -6.35 -2.21
CA GLU A 29 -4.37 -5.43 -3.19
C GLU A 29 -3.07 -6.00 -3.75
N THR A 30 -3.04 -6.15 -5.07
CA THR A 30 -1.83 -6.59 -5.73
C THR A 30 -0.80 -5.47 -5.66
N PHE A 31 0.48 -5.81 -5.79
CA PHE A 31 1.52 -4.80 -5.93
C PHE A 31 1.23 -3.80 -7.06
N PHE A 32 0.62 -4.27 -8.16
CA PHE A 32 0.23 -3.41 -9.27
C PHE A 32 -0.87 -2.40 -8.89
N ASP A 33 -1.80 -2.80 -8.02
CA ASP A 33 -2.85 -1.91 -7.52
C ASP A 33 -2.24 -0.81 -6.64
N VAL A 34 -1.34 -1.19 -5.71
CA VAL A 34 -0.60 -0.24 -4.86
C VAL A 34 0.25 0.71 -5.70
N LEU A 35 0.95 0.19 -6.71
CA LEU A 35 1.74 1.00 -7.63
C LEU A 35 0.87 1.99 -8.41
N SER A 36 -0.26 1.53 -8.94
CA SER A 36 -1.21 2.37 -9.68
C SER A 36 -1.77 3.49 -8.79
N ASN A 37 -2.15 3.15 -7.55
CA ASN A 37 -2.59 4.12 -6.56
C ASN A 37 -1.49 5.14 -6.23
N PHE A 38 -0.25 4.69 -6.09
CA PHE A 38 0.89 5.57 -5.87
C PHE A 38 1.16 6.52 -7.05
N LEU A 39 1.04 6.04 -8.29
CA LEU A 39 1.18 6.88 -9.48
C LEU A 39 0.11 7.98 -9.52
N ASN A 40 -1.14 7.63 -9.21
CA ASN A 40 -2.24 8.60 -9.12
C ASN A 40 -1.98 9.63 -8.02
N TYR A 41 -1.51 9.17 -6.86
CA TYR A 41 -1.13 10.05 -5.75
C TYR A 41 0.02 11.00 -6.13
N ALA A 42 1.05 10.51 -6.83
CA ALA A 42 2.15 11.35 -7.29
C ALA A 42 1.69 12.46 -8.24
N ASN A 43 0.78 12.13 -9.16
CA ASN A 43 0.17 13.10 -10.07
C ASN A 43 -0.67 14.16 -9.31
N ASP A 44 -1.46 13.73 -8.32
CA ASP A 44 -2.27 14.65 -7.50
C ASP A 44 -1.42 15.63 -6.68
N VAL A 45 -0.37 15.12 -6.03
CA VAL A 45 0.57 15.96 -5.28
C VAL A 45 1.30 16.94 -6.19
N GLN A 46 1.70 16.51 -7.40
CA GLN A 46 2.31 17.41 -8.38
C GLN A 46 1.35 18.52 -8.81
N GLN A 47 0.11 18.19 -9.18
CA GLN A 47 -0.89 19.18 -9.58
C GLN A 47 -1.21 20.17 -8.45
N THR A 48 -1.29 19.67 -7.21
CA THR A 48 -1.50 20.52 -6.03
C THR A 48 -0.35 21.51 -5.84
N ALA A 49 0.91 21.07 -6.02
CA ALA A 49 2.07 21.95 -5.93
C ALA A 49 2.08 22.99 -7.07
N GLU A 50 1.73 22.60 -8.29
CA GLU A 50 1.61 23.53 -9.43
C GLU A 50 0.50 24.57 -9.23
N ALA A 51 -0.66 24.14 -8.74
CA ALA A 51 -1.77 25.03 -8.41
C ALA A 51 -1.38 26.02 -7.30
N THR A 52 -0.72 25.54 -6.25
CA THR A 52 -0.21 26.37 -5.15
C THR A 52 0.80 27.39 -5.66
N LYS A 53 1.74 26.97 -6.51
CA LYS A 53 2.70 27.86 -7.17
C LYS A 53 1.99 28.95 -7.97
N LYS A 54 1.02 28.58 -8.79
CA LYS A 54 0.26 29.52 -9.62
C LYS A 54 -0.49 30.53 -8.76
N ALA A 55 -1.18 30.08 -7.73
CA ALA A 55 -1.92 30.95 -6.83
C ALA A 55 -0.99 31.96 -6.10
N ILE A 56 0.20 31.53 -5.66
CA ILE A 56 1.20 32.44 -5.08
C ILE A 56 1.65 33.50 -6.10
N LEU A 57 1.91 33.10 -7.35
CA LEU A 57 2.31 34.03 -8.42
C LEU A 57 1.18 35.01 -8.79
N GLU A 58 -0.07 34.60 -8.64
CA GLU A 58 -1.27 35.44 -8.84
C GLU A 58 -1.56 36.36 -7.64
N GLY A 59 -0.79 36.27 -6.56
CA GLY A 59 -0.94 37.11 -5.37
C GLY A 59 -1.97 36.60 -4.37
N ALA A 60 -2.34 35.32 -4.42
CA ALA A 60 -3.20 34.71 -3.41
C ALA A 60 -2.50 34.68 -2.04
N ASP A 61 -3.27 34.97 -0.99
CA ASP A 61 -2.80 34.91 0.40
C ASP A 61 -2.78 33.45 0.88
N ILE A 62 -1.79 32.69 0.40
CA ILE A 62 -1.53 31.32 0.84
C ILE A 62 -0.45 31.39 1.92
N PRO A 63 -0.66 30.77 3.09
CA PRO A 63 0.38 30.69 4.11
C PRO A 63 1.65 30.04 3.54
N LEU A 64 2.78 30.74 3.63
CA LEU A 64 4.05 30.27 3.07
C LEU A 64 4.43 28.87 3.56
N HIS A 65 4.13 28.55 4.82
CA HIS A 65 4.44 27.25 5.41
C HIS A 65 3.69 26.10 4.71
N ASP A 66 2.41 26.29 4.39
CA ASP A 66 1.62 25.29 3.66
C ASP A 66 2.16 25.07 2.25
N ALA A 67 2.57 26.16 1.58
CA ALA A 67 3.16 26.08 0.26
C ALA A 67 4.46 25.28 0.25
N VAL A 68 5.37 25.57 1.18
CA VAL A 68 6.64 24.83 1.32
C VAL A 68 6.37 23.36 1.61
N VAL A 69 5.41 23.03 2.49
CA VAL A 69 5.04 21.63 2.78
C VAL A 69 4.56 20.90 1.52
N GLN A 70 3.76 21.54 0.66
CA GLN A 70 3.32 20.87 -0.57
C GLN A 70 4.44 20.71 -1.59
N PHE A 71 5.36 21.67 -1.69
CA PHE A 71 6.54 21.51 -2.54
C PHE A 71 7.45 20.37 -2.04
N ASP A 72 7.67 20.29 -0.73
CA ASP A 72 8.48 19.21 -0.13
C ASP A 72 7.83 17.85 -0.35
N LYS A 73 6.50 17.75 -0.16
CA LYS A 73 5.75 16.52 -0.44
C LYS A 73 5.91 16.09 -1.90
N ALA A 74 5.75 17.02 -2.85
CA ALA A 74 5.92 16.74 -4.27
C ALA A 74 7.35 16.25 -4.58
N GLY A 75 8.37 16.89 -4.00
CA GLY A 75 9.77 16.50 -4.16
C GLY A 75 10.05 15.09 -3.65
N VAL A 76 9.57 14.75 -2.44
CA VAL A 76 9.77 13.42 -1.86
C VAL A 76 9.06 12.34 -2.67
N VAL A 77 7.81 12.57 -3.06
CA VAL A 77 7.01 11.61 -3.83
C VAL A 77 7.62 11.37 -5.21
N LEU A 78 8.09 12.42 -5.89
CA LEU A 78 8.76 12.29 -7.18
C LEU A 78 10.07 11.48 -7.06
N ASN A 79 10.87 11.74 -6.02
CA ASN A 79 12.10 10.97 -5.78
C ASN A 79 11.80 9.48 -5.56
N LEU A 80 10.74 9.17 -4.81
CA LEU A 80 10.30 7.79 -4.62
C LEU A 80 9.84 7.17 -5.95
N LEU A 81 9.08 7.92 -6.77
CA LEU A 81 8.64 7.45 -8.08
C LEU A 81 9.81 7.10 -9.00
N VAL A 82 10.85 7.92 -9.03
CA VAL A 82 12.07 7.62 -9.81
C VAL A 82 12.73 6.33 -9.33
N GLN A 83 12.81 6.10 -8.02
CA GLN A 83 13.35 4.85 -7.47
C GLN A 83 12.52 3.63 -7.86
N VAL A 84 11.19 3.74 -7.78
CA VAL A 84 10.28 2.67 -8.19
C VAL A 84 10.42 2.38 -9.69
N ARG A 85 10.47 3.42 -10.53
CA ARG A 85 10.74 3.28 -11.97
C ARG A 85 12.03 2.50 -12.23
N ASN A 86 13.11 2.86 -11.54
CA ASN A 86 14.40 2.17 -11.69
C ASN A 86 14.31 0.70 -11.25
N LYS A 87 13.64 0.42 -10.12
CA LYS A 87 13.46 -0.96 -9.63
C LYS A 87 12.61 -1.83 -10.55
N LEU A 88 11.60 -1.25 -11.21
CA LEU A 88 10.81 -1.96 -12.21
C LEU A 88 11.63 -2.28 -13.46
N LEU A 89 12.47 -1.34 -13.91
CA LEU A 89 13.39 -1.57 -15.02
C LEU A 89 14.42 -2.66 -14.68
N ASP A 90 15.01 -2.61 -13.48
CA ASP A 90 15.95 -3.61 -12.97
C ASP A 90 15.29 -5.00 -12.91
N GLY A 91 14.06 -5.07 -12.38
CA GLY A 91 13.31 -6.32 -12.27
C GLY A 91 12.97 -6.93 -13.63
N TYR A 92 12.57 -6.08 -14.58
CA TYR A 92 12.34 -6.51 -15.97
C TYR A 92 13.63 -7.06 -16.61
N GLN A 93 14.75 -6.36 -16.47
CA GLN A 93 16.05 -6.81 -17.01
C GLN A 93 16.52 -8.13 -16.37
N THR A 94 16.29 -8.30 -15.07
CA THR A 94 16.65 -9.52 -14.33
C THR A 94 15.83 -10.73 -14.81
N LEU A 95 14.55 -10.54 -15.12
CA LEU A 95 13.68 -11.60 -15.62
C LEU A 95 14.15 -12.15 -16.97
N ILE A 96 14.64 -11.28 -17.86
CA ILE A 96 15.21 -11.65 -19.16
C ILE A 96 16.56 -12.36 -18.98
N ASN A 97 17.42 -11.85 -18.11
CA ASN A 97 18.76 -12.41 -17.90
C ASN A 97 18.76 -13.77 -17.19
N THR A 98 17.69 -14.12 -16.47
CA THR A 98 17.55 -15.43 -15.79
C THR A 98 17.07 -16.54 -16.73
N GLN A 99 16.61 -16.20 -17.95
CA GLN A 99 16.12 -17.17 -18.95
C GLN A 99 17.13 -17.49 -20.07
N ILE A 100 18.38 -17.01 -19.97
CA ILE A 100 19.48 -17.42 -20.85
C ILE A 100 20.45 -18.34 -20.14
#